data_AF-A0AA36N8L4-F1
#
_entry.id   AF-A0AA36N8L4-F1
#
_cell.length_a   1.000
_cell.length_b   1.000
_cell.length_c   1.000
_cell.angle_alpha   90.00
_cell.angle_beta   90.00
_cell.angle_gamma   90.00
#
_symmetry.space_group_name_H-M   'P 1'
#
loop_
_entity.id
_entity.type
_entity.pdbx_description
1 polymer ?
#
loop_
_entity_poly.entity_id
_entity_poly.type
_entity_poly.pdbx_seq_one_letter_code
_entity_poly.pdbx_strand_id
1 'polypeptide(L)'
;MRLQFRSAVDERGQLRSEVQALQTERDALAAEVQRLQSGNQDHLEAREQRWLTLQKELETKLSAVYGELKARSAEAGAARDEVQRLNNALDTARASCKSAEARASAAEKSQAETAARCRAAEGNAQRLVTELQELQASAGLAVRRAERCDAAEAEASRLQSELVRLRAEEIRWRSEQQLHADLAEADREASRRAQQAERRAESAEQRASSAELHAKALDSQLATVGEQLQKSEAALEVAQAAERQSQRMAGEATSKLAETSQELARCSDESAVWRRKAEEAAELLERLTAAEQTAALLAQQLQAERAELRAQGEELRSSELRAAAAAAAAEAAEASAAEAAACAADGDRRAAAAAELAAAVEARCAPLEAEAQRSREEAQEAQQEARQRRLEAEATRMAHYEQDREVQRLRERLAAQTEELERLQTLLAMGGSFDDVAAAATAAATAYLRPPRRIRDQPVREKEVTPRGRPALPPSVGRRAASPCDNPLALPQVPRRPSSKSQRTPSFASTAPDEERA
;
A
#
# COMPACT_ATOMS: atom_id res chain seq x y z
N MET A 1 -55.95 130.71 -55.68
CA MET A 1 -55.10 129.51 -55.70
C MET A 1 -54.20 129.58 -56.93
N ARG A 2 -52.92 129.94 -56.78
CA ARG A 2 -51.96 129.92 -57.90
C ARG A 2 -51.47 128.47 -58.06
N LEU A 3 -51.94 127.79 -59.09
CA LEU A 3 -51.37 126.53 -59.55
C LEU A 3 -49.98 126.84 -60.11
N GLN A 4 -48.93 126.43 -59.39
CA GLN A 4 -47.56 126.48 -59.90
C GLN A 4 -47.42 125.39 -60.96
N PHE A 5 -47.68 125.73 -62.22
CA PHE A 5 -47.23 124.92 -63.34
C PHE A 5 -45.70 125.09 -63.43
N ARG A 6 -44.97 124.03 -63.10
CA ARG A 6 -43.52 123.96 -63.37
C ARG A 6 -43.33 124.01 -64.89
N SER A 7 -42.25 124.62 -65.36
CA SER A 7 -41.99 124.65 -66.79
C SER A 7 -41.67 123.23 -67.28
N ALA A 8 -42.05 122.88 -68.52
CA ALA A 8 -41.73 121.58 -69.11
C ALA A 8 -40.22 121.25 -69.11
N VAL A 9 -39.36 122.26 -68.94
CA VAL A 9 -37.91 122.11 -68.80
C VAL A 9 -37.54 121.61 -67.39
N ASP A 10 -38.21 122.12 -66.35
CA ASP A 10 -37.97 121.72 -64.96
C ASP A 10 -38.44 120.28 -64.69
N GLU A 11 -39.60 119.90 -65.24
CA GLU A 11 -40.11 118.52 -65.17
C GLU A 11 -39.19 117.54 -65.91
N ARG A 12 -38.67 117.95 -67.07
CA ARG A 12 -37.72 117.13 -67.84
C ARG A 12 -36.36 117.02 -67.17
N GLY A 13 -35.96 118.02 -66.39
CA GLY A 13 -34.81 117.96 -65.49
C GLY A 13 -35.01 116.97 -64.35
N GLN A 14 -36.18 117.02 -63.69
CA GLN A 14 -36.56 116.10 -62.61
C GLN A 14 -36.63 114.65 -63.07
N LEU A 15 -37.28 114.39 -64.21
CA LEU A 15 -37.35 113.04 -64.79
C LEU A 15 -35.97 112.49 -65.17
N ARG A 16 -35.04 113.33 -65.64
CA ARG A 16 -33.65 112.90 -65.92
C ARG A 16 -32.89 112.55 -64.65
N SER A 17 -33.06 113.31 -63.57
CA SER A 17 -32.46 112.98 -62.27
C SER A 17 -33.06 111.71 -61.67
N GLU A 18 -34.37 111.49 -61.83
CA GLU A 18 -35.04 110.26 -61.38
C GLU A 18 -34.60 109.05 -62.20
N VAL A 19 -34.49 109.18 -63.52
CA VAL A 19 -33.96 108.11 -64.39
C VAL A 19 -32.51 107.79 -64.04
N GLN A 20 -31.68 108.80 -63.77
CA GLN A 20 -30.30 108.58 -63.29
C GLN A 20 -30.27 107.90 -61.92
N ALA A 21 -31.11 108.33 -60.98
CA ALA A 21 -31.23 107.71 -59.66
C ALA A 21 -31.65 106.23 -59.76
N LEU A 22 -32.69 105.94 -60.55
CA LEU A 22 -33.15 104.58 -60.81
C LEU A 22 -32.12 103.74 -61.57
N GLN A 23 -31.32 104.33 -62.46
CA GLN A 23 -30.21 103.65 -63.11
C GLN A 23 -29.09 103.32 -62.10
N THR A 24 -28.76 104.24 -61.20
CA THR A 24 -27.79 103.95 -60.13
C THR A 24 -28.29 102.90 -59.15
N GLU A 25 -29.58 102.90 -58.81
CA GLU A 25 -30.20 101.86 -57.98
C GLU A 25 -30.23 100.51 -58.71
N ARG A 26 -30.55 100.49 -60.01
CA ARG A 26 -30.48 99.27 -60.82
C ARG A 26 -29.07 98.72 -60.87
N ASP A 27 -28.07 99.57 -61.07
CA ASP A 27 -26.67 99.15 -61.13
C ASP A 27 -26.15 98.67 -59.77
N ALA A 28 -26.59 99.31 -58.67
CA ALA A 28 -26.32 98.85 -57.30
C ALA A 28 -26.99 97.50 -57.00
N LEU A 29 -28.26 97.32 -57.39
CA LEU A 29 -28.98 96.04 -57.26
C LEU A 29 -28.36 94.95 -58.13
N ALA A 30 -27.90 95.28 -59.35
CA ALA A 30 -27.20 94.33 -60.21
C ALA A 30 -25.86 93.89 -59.59
N ALA A 31 -25.12 94.81 -58.99
CA ALA A 31 -23.89 94.50 -58.25
C ALA A 31 -24.18 93.63 -57.00
N GLU A 32 -25.26 93.92 -56.27
CA GLU A 32 -25.69 93.12 -55.12
C GLU A 32 -26.12 91.71 -55.53
N VAL A 33 -26.85 91.56 -56.64
CA VAL A 33 -27.21 90.25 -57.20
C VAL A 33 -25.97 89.45 -57.60
N GLN A 34 -24.98 90.07 -58.26
CA GLN A 34 -23.72 89.39 -58.57
C GLN A 34 -22.97 88.95 -57.31
N ARG A 35 -22.94 89.80 -56.28
CA ARG A 35 -22.30 89.49 -54.99
C ARG A 35 -22.99 88.33 -54.26
N LEU A 36 -24.32 88.30 -54.28
CA LEU A 36 -25.11 87.21 -53.71
C LEU A 36 -24.96 85.91 -54.51
N GLN A 37 -24.84 86.01 -55.84
CA GLN A 37 -24.57 84.85 -56.70
C GLN A 37 -23.18 84.25 -56.45
N SER A 38 -22.14 85.09 -56.36
CA SER A 38 -20.78 84.63 -56.05
C SER A 38 -20.71 84.06 -54.62
N GLY A 39 -21.35 84.72 -53.64
CA GLY A 39 -21.40 84.20 -52.27
C GLY A 39 -22.16 82.86 -52.16
N ASN A 40 -23.23 82.67 -52.92
CA ASN A 40 -23.92 81.38 -52.99
C ASN A 40 -23.06 80.29 -53.67
N GLN A 41 -22.28 80.63 -54.69
CA GLN A 41 -21.33 79.70 -55.30
C GLN A 41 -20.24 79.29 -54.31
N ASP A 42 -19.63 80.24 -53.60
CA ASP A 42 -18.63 79.96 -52.56
C ASP A 42 -19.20 79.05 -51.46
N HIS A 43 -20.47 79.27 -51.06
CA HIS A 43 -21.13 78.42 -50.07
C HIS A 43 -21.41 76.99 -50.58
N LEU A 44 -21.78 76.83 -51.85
CA LEU A 44 -21.97 75.52 -52.47
C LEU A 44 -20.63 74.77 -52.57
N GLU A 45 -19.58 75.43 -53.03
CA GLU A 45 -18.23 74.86 -53.10
C GLU A 45 -17.71 74.47 -51.70
N ALA A 46 -17.89 75.34 -50.70
CA ALA A 46 -17.51 75.03 -49.32
C ALA A 46 -18.30 73.84 -48.75
N ARG A 47 -19.58 73.69 -49.12
CA ARG A 47 -20.41 72.54 -48.71
C ARG A 47 -19.96 71.25 -49.40
N GLU A 48 -19.65 71.29 -50.69
CA GLU A 48 -19.15 70.13 -51.43
C GLU A 48 -17.78 69.68 -50.91
N GLN A 49 -16.86 70.62 -50.65
CA GLN A 49 -15.56 70.33 -50.06
C GLN A 49 -15.69 69.68 -48.68
N ARG A 50 -16.57 70.23 -47.81
CA ARG A 50 -16.86 69.63 -46.50
C ARG A 50 -17.45 68.22 -46.61
N TRP A 51 -18.31 67.99 -47.61
CA TRP A 51 -18.88 66.67 -47.82
C TRP A 51 -17.83 65.66 -48.28
N LEU A 52 -16.95 66.05 -49.21
CA LEU A 52 -15.83 65.22 -49.67
C LEU A 52 -14.84 64.89 -48.55
N THR A 53 -14.53 65.83 -47.65
CA THR A 53 -13.66 65.56 -46.49
C THR A 53 -14.32 64.60 -45.53
N LEU A 54 -15.59 64.81 -45.19
CA LEU A 54 -16.34 63.90 -44.32
C LEU A 54 -16.45 62.49 -44.92
N GLN A 55 -16.68 62.37 -46.22
CA GLN A 55 -16.73 61.08 -46.89
C GLN A 55 -15.39 60.34 -46.77
N LYS A 56 -14.26 61.02 -47.03
CA LYS A 56 -12.93 60.42 -46.87
C LYS A 56 -12.64 60.02 -45.43
N GLU A 57 -13.02 60.86 -44.45
CA GLU A 57 -12.89 60.53 -43.03
C GLU A 57 -13.75 59.32 -42.62
N LEU A 58 -14.96 59.20 -43.16
CA LEU A 58 -15.82 58.04 -42.91
C LEU A 58 -15.26 56.78 -43.57
N GLU A 59 -14.80 56.86 -44.82
CA GLU A 59 -14.18 55.73 -45.52
C GLU A 59 -12.92 55.23 -44.80
N THR A 60 -12.05 56.15 -44.36
CA THR A 60 -10.86 55.81 -43.57
C THR A 60 -11.22 55.18 -42.23
N LYS A 61 -12.16 55.76 -41.47
CA LYS A 61 -12.64 55.19 -40.20
C LYS A 61 -13.26 53.81 -40.39
N LEU A 62 -14.09 53.63 -41.43
CA LEU A 62 -14.68 52.32 -41.76
C LEU A 62 -13.61 51.29 -42.11
N SER A 63 -12.60 51.68 -42.88
CA SER A 63 -11.48 50.78 -43.23
C SER A 63 -10.67 50.37 -42.00
N ALA A 64 -10.44 51.30 -41.05
CA ALA A 64 -9.73 51.03 -39.80
C ALA A 64 -10.54 50.07 -38.90
N VAL A 65 -11.83 50.33 -38.70
CA VAL A 65 -12.72 49.47 -37.91
C VAL A 65 -12.83 48.07 -38.52
N TYR A 66 -12.90 47.97 -39.86
CA TYR A 66 -12.90 46.68 -40.53
C TYR A 66 -11.59 45.91 -40.34
N GLY A 67 -10.45 46.63 -40.36
CA GLY A 67 -9.14 46.07 -40.05
C GLY A 67 -9.06 45.53 -38.62
N GLU A 68 -9.51 46.32 -37.64
CA GLU A 68 -9.57 45.91 -36.23
C GLU A 68 -10.50 44.71 -36.01
N LEU A 69 -11.67 44.70 -36.64
CA LEU A 69 -12.61 43.57 -36.58
C LEU A 69 -11.95 42.30 -37.11
N LYS A 70 -11.23 42.39 -38.23
CA LYS A 70 -10.52 41.26 -38.81
C LYS A 70 -9.38 40.78 -37.90
N ALA A 71 -8.61 41.70 -37.30
CA ALA A 71 -7.56 41.37 -36.34
C ALA A 71 -8.15 40.66 -35.11
N ARG A 72 -9.20 41.21 -34.51
CA ARG A 72 -9.91 40.58 -33.37
C ARG A 72 -10.51 39.22 -33.73
N SER A 73 -11.01 39.05 -34.96
CA SER A 73 -11.52 37.75 -35.41
C SER A 73 -10.40 36.70 -35.52
N ALA A 74 -9.20 37.11 -35.94
CA ALA A 74 -8.03 36.24 -36.02
C ALA A 74 -7.51 35.88 -34.62
N GLU A 75 -7.45 36.86 -33.70
CA GLU A 75 -7.12 36.64 -32.29
C GLU A 75 -8.11 35.68 -31.61
N ALA A 76 -9.41 35.85 -31.86
CA ALA A 76 -10.43 34.94 -31.35
C ALA A 76 -10.27 33.52 -31.93
N GLY A 77 -9.84 33.38 -33.18
CA GLY A 77 -9.47 32.10 -33.78
C GLY A 77 -8.29 31.44 -33.06
N ALA A 78 -7.20 32.18 -32.89
CA ALA A 78 -6.00 31.70 -32.19
C ALA A 78 -6.30 31.31 -30.73
N ALA A 79 -7.16 32.07 -30.04
CA ALA A 79 -7.59 31.73 -28.68
C ALA A 79 -8.39 30.42 -28.62
N ARG A 80 -9.25 30.15 -29.62
CA ARG A 80 -9.99 28.87 -29.70
C ARG A 80 -9.06 27.69 -29.93
N ASP A 81 -8.08 27.84 -30.83
CA ASP A 81 -7.09 26.81 -31.11
C ASP A 81 -6.24 26.50 -29.86
N GLU A 82 -5.87 27.53 -29.10
CA GLU A 82 -5.12 27.36 -27.85
C GLU A 82 -5.97 26.68 -26.76
N VAL A 83 -7.25 27.07 -26.60
CA VAL A 83 -8.17 26.36 -25.69
C VAL A 83 -8.29 24.88 -26.07
N GLN A 84 -8.37 24.57 -27.36
CA GLN A 84 -8.45 23.18 -27.83
C GLN A 84 -7.15 22.42 -27.57
N ARG A 85 -5.98 23.06 -27.77
CA ARG A 85 -4.67 22.50 -27.43
C ARG A 85 -4.56 22.22 -25.92
N LEU A 86 -4.98 23.16 -25.07
CA LEU A 86 -4.95 23.00 -23.62
C LEU A 86 -5.92 21.92 -23.14
N ASN A 87 -7.10 21.79 -23.75
CA ASN A 87 -8.02 20.68 -23.44
C ASN A 87 -7.42 19.32 -23.82
N ASN A 88 -6.79 19.20 -24.99
CA ASN A 88 -6.10 17.97 -25.36
C ASN A 88 -4.96 17.64 -24.38
N ALA A 89 -4.19 18.65 -23.95
CA ALA A 89 -3.16 18.48 -22.93
C ALA A 89 -3.75 18.04 -21.58
N LEU A 90 -4.87 18.61 -21.16
CA LEU A 90 -5.58 18.23 -19.94
C LEU A 90 -6.03 16.76 -19.98
N ASP A 91 -6.57 16.30 -21.12
CA ASP A 91 -7.04 14.93 -21.28
C ASP A 91 -5.87 13.93 -21.28
N THR A 92 -4.75 14.26 -21.92
CA THR A 92 -3.53 13.44 -21.84
C THR A 92 -2.97 13.37 -20.42
N ALA A 93 -2.96 14.49 -19.69
CA ALA A 93 -2.54 14.51 -18.28
C ALA A 93 -3.46 13.67 -17.40
N ARG A 94 -4.78 13.75 -17.59
CA ARG A 94 -5.76 12.91 -16.88
C ARG A 94 -5.58 11.42 -17.16
N ALA A 95 -5.31 11.04 -18.41
CA ALA A 95 -5.01 9.67 -18.78
C ALA A 95 -3.72 9.16 -18.11
N SER A 96 -2.68 10.00 -18.06
CA SER A 96 -1.42 9.69 -17.36
C SER A 96 -1.63 9.50 -15.86
N CYS A 97 -2.41 10.37 -15.20
CA CYS A 97 -2.76 10.22 -13.79
C CYS A 97 -3.50 8.90 -13.52
N LYS A 98 -4.54 8.57 -14.31
CA LYS A 98 -5.26 7.29 -14.17
C LYS A 98 -4.33 6.07 -14.34
N SER A 99 -3.38 6.14 -15.28
CA SER A 99 -2.37 5.10 -15.46
C SER A 99 -1.43 4.97 -14.26
N ALA A 100 -1.01 6.10 -13.67
CA ALA A 100 -0.18 6.11 -12.47
C ALA A 100 -0.93 5.55 -11.25
N GLU A 101 -2.21 5.92 -11.05
CA GLU A 101 -3.08 5.37 -10.01
C GLU A 101 -3.26 3.85 -10.16
N ALA A 102 -3.48 3.37 -11.39
CA ALA A 102 -3.57 1.94 -11.65
C ALA A 102 -2.27 1.20 -11.28
N ARG A 103 -1.11 1.76 -11.65
CA ARG A 103 0.20 1.20 -11.28
C ARG A 103 0.45 1.22 -9.77
N ALA A 104 0.07 2.27 -9.07
CA ALA A 104 0.17 2.34 -7.61
C ALA A 104 -0.70 1.26 -6.94
N SER A 105 -1.95 1.11 -7.38
CA SER A 105 -2.84 0.06 -6.85
C SER A 105 -2.35 -1.36 -7.13
N ALA A 106 -1.69 -1.60 -8.28
CA ALA A 106 -1.07 -2.88 -8.60
C ALA A 106 0.17 -3.14 -7.72
N ALA A 107 0.98 -2.11 -7.47
CA ALA A 107 2.13 -2.20 -6.57
C ALA A 107 1.68 -2.54 -5.13
N GLU A 108 0.65 -1.88 -4.61
CA GLU A 108 0.08 -2.18 -3.28
C GLU A 108 -0.42 -3.62 -3.17
N LYS A 109 -1.12 -4.13 -4.20
CA LYS A 109 -1.54 -5.55 -4.23
C LYS A 109 -0.35 -6.49 -4.21
N SER A 110 0.68 -6.22 -5.02
CA SER A 110 1.89 -7.03 -5.04
C SER A 110 2.63 -7.00 -3.71
N GLN A 111 2.66 -5.86 -3.01
CA GLN A 111 3.24 -5.73 -1.67
C GLN A 111 2.43 -6.48 -0.61
N ALA A 112 1.10 -6.45 -0.70
CA ALA A 112 0.24 -7.23 0.18
C ALA A 112 0.46 -8.75 -0.01
N GLU A 113 0.61 -9.20 -1.26
CA GLU A 113 0.91 -10.58 -1.61
C GLU A 113 2.31 -11.01 -1.12
N THR A 114 3.34 -10.18 -1.30
CA THR A 114 4.69 -10.48 -0.77
C THR A 114 4.69 -10.50 0.75
N ALA A 115 4.02 -9.56 1.42
CA ALA A 115 3.87 -9.56 2.87
C ALA A 115 3.10 -10.78 3.39
N ALA A 116 2.12 -11.29 2.63
CA ALA A 116 1.43 -12.54 2.96
C ALA A 116 2.36 -13.75 2.80
N ARG A 117 3.16 -13.80 1.73
CA ARG A 117 4.17 -14.86 1.51
C ARG A 117 5.24 -14.86 2.60
N CYS A 118 5.75 -13.71 3.03
CA CYS A 118 6.71 -13.60 4.13
C CYS A 118 6.11 -14.14 5.44
N ARG A 119 4.88 -13.76 5.78
CA ARG A 119 4.19 -14.28 6.98
C ARG A 119 3.99 -15.79 6.93
N ALA A 120 3.65 -16.35 5.77
CA ALA A 120 3.53 -17.79 5.59
C ALA A 120 4.89 -18.50 5.75
N ALA A 121 5.96 -17.94 5.20
CA ALA A 121 7.32 -18.47 5.34
C ALA A 121 7.81 -18.41 6.79
N GLU A 122 7.55 -17.32 7.51
CA GLU A 122 7.83 -17.20 8.95
C GLU A 122 7.07 -18.24 9.77
N GLY A 123 5.79 -18.46 9.47
CA GLY A 123 4.99 -19.50 10.11
C GLY A 123 5.55 -20.91 9.88
N ASN A 124 5.99 -21.21 8.65
CA ASN A 124 6.65 -22.47 8.33
C ASN A 124 8.01 -22.62 9.04
N ALA A 125 8.80 -21.55 9.11
CA ALA A 125 10.08 -21.56 9.84
C ALA A 125 9.86 -21.83 11.34
N GLN A 126 8.83 -21.21 11.95
CA GLN A 126 8.47 -21.48 13.33
C GLN A 126 8.05 -22.95 13.55
N ARG A 127 7.25 -23.52 12.63
CA ARG A 127 6.87 -24.95 12.68
C ARG A 127 8.09 -25.86 12.60
N LEU A 128 9.01 -25.62 11.65
CA LEU A 128 10.24 -26.40 11.51
C LEU A 128 11.13 -26.28 12.77
N VAL A 129 11.21 -25.10 13.38
CA VAL A 129 11.95 -24.92 14.65
C VAL A 129 11.31 -25.75 15.76
N THR A 130 9.99 -25.78 15.88
CA THR A 130 9.30 -26.61 16.88
C THR A 130 9.52 -28.10 16.63
N GLU A 131 9.42 -28.55 15.37
CA GLU A 131 9.68 -29.95 14.99
C GLU A 131 11.13 -30.35 15.29
N LEU A 132 12.11 -29.48 15.01
CA LEU A 132 13.52 -29.73 15.35
C LEU A 132 13.74 -29.83 16.86
N GLN A 133 13.06 -29.01 17.67
CA GLN A 133 13.13 -29.10 19.14
C GLN A 133 12.53 -30.41 19.65
N GLU A 134 11.40 -30.86 19.09
CA GLU A 134 10.78 -32.15 19.41
C GLU A 134 11.69 -33.32 19.02
N LEU A 135 12.28 -33.27 17.83
CA LEU A 135 13.25 -34.27 17.38
C LEU A 135 14.49 -34.31 18.27
N GLN A 136 15.05 -33.16 18.66
CA GLN A 136 16.17 -33.09 19.60
C GLN A 136 15.81 -33.69 20.97
N ALA A 137 14.61 -33.40 21.50
CA ALA A 137 14.13 -33.99 22.74
C ALA A 137 13.98 -35.51 22.62
N SER A 138 13.46 -36.01 21.50
CA SER A 138 13.31 -37.44 21.22
C SER A 138 14.68 -38.15 21.09
N ALA A 139 15.64 -37.52 20.41
CA ALA A 139 16.99 -38.03 20.26
C ALA A 139 17.71 -38.08 21.61
N GLY A 140 17.56 -37.06 22.46
CA GLY A 140 18.11 -37.06 23.82
C GLY A 140 17.56 -38.19 24.70
N LEU A 141 16.28 -38.55 24.54
CA LEU A 141 15.70 -39.72 25.20
C LEU A 141 16.23 -41.04 24.65
N ALA A 142 16.48 -41.12 23.35
CA ALA A 142 17.08 -42.31 22.72
C ALA A 142 18.52 -42.54 23.22
N VAL A 143 19.34 -41.48 23.29
CA VAL A 143 20.70 -41.55 23.86
C VAL A 143 20.66 -42.05 25.30
N ARG A 144 19.80 -41.48 26.15
CA ARG A 144 19.65 -41.95 27.55
C ARG A 144 19.18 -43.39 27.67
N ARG A 145 18.41 -43.91 26.70
CA ARG A 145 18.03 -45.32 26.65
C ARG A 145 19.22 -46.19 26.27
N ALA A 146 20.00 -45.78 25.27
CA ALA A 146 21.22 -46.48 24.88
C ALA A 146 22.20 -46.55 26.06
N GLU A 147 22.46 -45.43 26.74
CA GLU A 147 23.33 -45.39 27.94
C GLU A 147 22.87 -46.35 29.05
N ARG A 148 21.55 -46.51 29.23
CA ARG A 148 21.00 -47.48 30.20
C ARG A 148 21.16 -48.93 29.74
N CYS A 149 21.05 -49.19 28.44
CA CYS A 149 21.33 -50.50 27.87
C CYS A 149 22.81 -50.84 28.04
N ASP A 150 23.72 -49.92 27.70
CA ASP A 150 25.16 -50.10 27.87
C ASP A 150 25.52 -50.38 29.35
N ALA A 151 24.91 -49.63 30.29
CA ALA A 151 25.09 -49.87 31.73
C ALA A 151 24.57 -51.24 32.17
N ALA A 152 23.40 -51.67 31.65
CA ALA A 152 22.84 -52.98 31.95
C ALA A 152 23.70 -54.12 31.36
N GLU A 153 24.28 -53.94 30.18
CA GLU A 153 25.21 -54.89 29.56
C GLU A 153 26.52 -55.00 30.35
N ALA A 154 27.04 -53.88 30.87
CA ALA A 154 28.19 -53.88 31.76
C ALA A 154 27.92 -54.60 33.09
N GLU A 155 26.73 -54.37 33.69
CA GLU A 155 26.29 -55.10 34.88
C GLU A 155 26.11 -56.60 34.61
N ALA A 156 25.51 -56.97 33.47
CA ALA A 156 25.36 -58.36 33.05
C ALA A 156 26.72 -59.05 32.88
N SER A 157 27.69 -58.37 32.25
CA SER A 157 29.06 -58.86 32.08
C SER A 157 29.76 -59.05 33.44
N ARG A 158 29.56 -58.12 34.38
CA ARG A 158 30.08 -58.24 35.74
C ARG A 158 29.46 -59.42 36.48
N LEU A 159 28.13 -59.55 36.49
CA LEU A 159 27.43 -60.68 37.11
C LEU A 159 27.84 -62.01 36.49
N GLN A 160 28.07 -62.06 35.18
CA GLN A 160 28.57 -63.25 34.51
C GLN A 160 29.98 -63.62 34.99
N SER A 161 30.87 -62.64 35.16
CA SER A 161 32.21 -62.86 35.73
C SER A 161 32.15 -63.34 37.20
N GLU A 162 31.24 -62.78 38.00
CA GLU A 162 31.01 -63.19 39.39
C GLU A 162 30.44 -64.61 39.47
N LEU A 163 29.52 -64.98 38.57
CA LEU A 163 29.01 -66.34 38.45
C LEU A 163 30.10 -67.35 38.07
N VAL A 164 30.98 -67.01 37.13
CA VAL A 164 32.14 -67.85 36.78
C VAL A 164 33.06 -68.02 38.00
N ARG A 165 33.33 -66.93 38.74
CA ARG A 165 34.14 -66.97 39.96
C ARG A 165 33.50 -67.86 41.04
N LEU A 166 32.20 -67.69 41.30
CA LEU A 166 31.47 -68.49 42.28
C LEU A 166 31.40 -69.97 41.89
N ARG A 167 31.25 -70.30 40.60
CA ARG A 167 31.35 -71.69 40.13
C ARG A 167 32.75 -72.27 40.35
N ALA A 168 33.80 -71.49 40.11
CA ALA A 168 35.17 -71.92 40.40
C ALA A 168 35.42 -72.11 41.90
N GLU A 169 34.90 -71.22 42.75
CA GLU A 169 34.91 -71.36 44.21
C GLU A 169 34.10 -72.58 44.67
N GLU A 170 32.94 -72.85 44.08
CA GLU A 170 32.13 -74.04 44.38
C GLU A 170 32.87 -75.33 43.98
N ILE A 171 33.53 -75.36 42.82
CA ILE A 171 34.37 -76.48 42.41
C ILE A 171 35.52 -76.67 43.41
N ARG A 172 36.18 -75.58 43.83
CA ARG A 172 37.22 -75.63 44.88
C ARG A 172 36.67 -76.19 46.19
N TRP A 173 35.56 -75.66 46.69
CA TRP A 173 34.90 -76.15 47.89
C TRP A 173 34.50 -77.62 47.78
N ARG A 174 33.96 -78.06 46.65
CA ARG A 174 33.65 -79.48 46.41
C ARG A 174 34.91 -80.34 46.38
N SER A 175 35.99 -79.86 45.77
CA SER A 175 37.28 -80.56 45.76
C SER A 175 37.93 -80.60 47.15
N GLU A 176 37.78 -79.55 47.96
CA GLU A 176 38.24 -79.50 49.34
C GLU A 176 37.39 -80.40 50.24
N GLN A 177 36.07 -80.44 50.05
CA GLN A 177 35.19 -81.40 50.71
C GLN A 177 35.53 -82.84 50.32
N GLN A 178 35.84 -83.11 49.06
CA GLN A 178 36.33 -84.40 48.60
C GLN A 178 37.68 -84.73 49.24
N LEU A 179 38.63 -83.80 49.30
CA LEU A 179 39.90 -84.01 50.00
C LEU A 179 39.71 -84.27 51.50
N HIS A 180 38.75 -83.60 52.16
CA HIS A 180 38.42 -83.87 53.56
C HIS A 180 37.73 -85.22 53.75
N ALA A 181 36.88 -85.63 52.81
CA ALA A 181 36.29 -86.97 52.79
C ALA A 181 37.38 -88.03 52.55
N ASP A 182 38.29 -87.80 51.61
CA ASP A 182 39.42 -88.65 51.27
C ASP A 182 40.46 -88.71 52.40
N LEU A 183 40.66 -87.64 53.17
CA LEU A 183 41.51 -87.63 54.37
C LEU A 183 40.84 -88.39 55.53
N ALA A 184 39.52 -88.25 55.71
CA ALA A 184 38.75 -89.03 56.68
C ALA A 184 38.66 -90.51 56.29
N GLU A 185 38.64 -90.83 54.99
CA GLU A 185 38.80 -92.18 54.47
C GLU A 185 40.24 -92.65 54.56
N ALA A 186 41.26 -91.80 54.38
CA ALA A 186 42.67 -92.13 54.54
C ALA A 186 43.04 -92.43 56.00
N ASP A 187 42.41 -91.81 56.99
CA ASP A 187 42.56 -92.16 58.41
C ASP A 187 41.89 -93.51 58.74
N ARG A 188 40.75 -93.82 58.09
CA ARG A 188 40.09 -95.14 58.17
C ARG A 188 40.86 -96.21 57.39
N GLU A 189 41.52 -95.84 56.30
CA GLU A 189 42.32 -96.70 55.44
C GLU A 189 43.75 -96.88 55.97
N ALA A 190 44.35 -95.94 56.70
CA ALA A 190 45.61 -96.16 57.43
C ALA A 190 45.45 -97.26 58.48
N SER A 191 44.26 -97.34 59.10
CA SER A 191 43.87 -98.43 60.01
C SER A 191 43.60 -99.76 59.29
N ARG A 192 43.19 -99.74 58.00
CA ARG A 192 42.93 -100.95 57.20
C ARG A 192 44.13 -101.40 56.34
N ARG A 193 45.06 -100.50 55.98
CA ARG A 193 46.31 -100.77 55.22
C ARG A 193 47.33 -101.56 56.03
N ALA A 194 47.21 -101.62 57.35
CA ALA A 194 47.91 -102.59 58.21
C ALA A 194 47.36 -104.03 58.08
N GLN A 195 46.12 -104.21 57.62
CA GLN A 195 45.45 -105.52 57.46
C GLN A 195 45.24 -105.91 55.98
N GLN A 196 45.54 -105.01 55.03
CA GLN A 196 45.29 -105.17 53.60
C GLN A 196 46.56 -105.05 52.76
N ALA A 197 47.73 -105.40 53.32
CA ALA A 197 48.90 -105.80 52.56
C ALA A 197 48.80 -107.27 52.10
N GLU A 198 47.90 -108.06 52.70
CA GLU A 198 47.74 -109.50 52.48
C GLU A 198 46.75 -109.85 51.34
N ARG A 199 45.99 -108.88 50.82
CA ARG A 199 44.95 -109.11 49.79
C ARG A 199 45.15 -108.32 48.49
N ARG A 200 46.40 -107.97 48.17
CA ARG A 200 46.78 -107.28 46.93
C ARG A 200 47.24 -108.25 45.82
N ALA A 201 46.69 -109.47 45.81
CA ALA A 201 46.83 -110.41 44.69
C ALA A 201 45.52 -110.58 43.89
N GLU A 202 44.36 -110.10 44.36
CA GLU A 202 43.05 -110.41 43.77
C GLU A 202 42.35 -109.22 43.05
N SER A 203 42.98 -108.04 42.93
CA SER A 203 42.33 -106.81 42.41
C SER A 203 42.96 -106.24 41.12
N ALA A 204 43.18 -107.11 40.15
CA ALA A 204 43.48 -106.72 38.76
C ALA A 204 42.23 -106.66 37.86
N GLU A 205 41.14 -107.37 38.17
CA GLU A 205 39.92 -107.42 37.33
C GLU A 205 38.93 -106.25 37.53
N GLN A 206 38.92 -105.59 38.70
CA GLN A 206 37.98 -104.50 38.97
C GLN A 206 38.36 -103.14 38.35
N ARG A 207 39.58 -103.01 37.79
CA ARG A 207 40.05 -101.76 37.14
C ARG A 207 39.55 -101.60 35.70
N ALA A 208 38.98 -102.64 35.10
CA ALA A 208 38.35 -102.56 33.78
C ALA A 208 36.94 -101.94 33.84
N SER A 209 36.17 -102.23 34.89
CA SER A 209 34.80 -101.73 35.07
C SER A 209 34.70 -100.24 35.44
N SER A 210 35.70 -99.67 36.12
CA SER A 210 35.73 -98.23 36.41
C SER A 210 36.16 -97.39 35.20
N ALA A 211 36.96 -97.96 34.29
CA ALA A 211 37.36 -97.33 33.04
C ALA A 211 36.18 -97.21 32.04
N GLU A 212 35.29 -98.21 31.96
CA GLU A 212 34.09 -98.15 31.12
C GLU A 212 33.06 -97.11 31.59
N LEU A 213 32.92 -96.91 32.90
CA LEU A 213 32.03 -95.86 33.45
C LEU A 213 32.59 -94.46 33.21
N HIS A 214 33.91 -94.30 33.23
CA HIS A 214 34.57 -93.04 32.86
C HIS A 214 34.46 -92.72 31.36
N ALA A 215 34.53 -93.74 30.49
CA ALA A 215 34.34 -93.54 29.05
C ALA A 215 32.90 -93.08 28.73
N LYS A 216 31.87 -93.71 29.32
CA LYS A 216 30.47 -93.30 29.14
C LYS A 216 30.15 -91.91 29.69
N ALA A 217 30.82 -91.50 30.78
CA ALA A 217 30.69 -90.15 31.32
C ALA A 217 31.28 -89.10 30.35
N LEU A 218 32.45 -89.40 29.76
CA LEU A 218 33.09 -88.52 28.76
C LEU A 218 32.26 -88.43 27.47
N ASP A 219 31.62 -89.51 27.01
CA ASP A 219 30.73 -89.48 25.85
C ASP A 219 29.50 -88.60 26.08
N SER A 220 28.92 -88.62 27.29
CA SER A 220 27.80 -87.72 27.64
C SER A 220 28.22 -86.24 27.72
N GLN A 221 29.45 -85.98 28.16
CA GLN A 221 30.02 -84.63 28.18
C GLN A 221 30.31 -84.14 26.76
N LEU A 222 30.82 -85.00 25.88
CA LEU A 222 31.04 -84.66 24.47
C LEU A 222 29.73 -84.40 23.72
N ALA A 223 28.66 -85.15 24.02
CA ALA A 223 27.34 -84.88 23.45
C ALA A 223 26.79 -83.50 23.87
N THR A 224 26.92 -83.12 25.14
CA THR A 224 26.47 -81.80 25.62
C THR A 224 27.32 -80.65 25.06
N VAL A 225 28.62 -80.83 24.88
CA VAL A 225 29.49 -79.87 24.19
C VAL A 225 29.12 -79.75 22.71
N GLY A 226 28.77 -80.86 22.04
CA GLY A 226 28.26 -80.85 20.67
C GLY A 226 26.97 -80.05 20.50
N GLU A 227 26.00 -80.20 21.42
CA GLU A 227 24.78 -79.39 21.41
C GLU A 227 25.04 -77.91 21.70
N GLN A 228 26.01 -77.59 22.57
CA GLN A 228 26.42 -76.21 22.83
C GLN A 228 27.11 -75.58 21.62
N LEU A 229 27.93 -76.35 20.91
CA LEU A 229 28.57 -75.92 19.66
C LEU A 229 27.50 -75.57 18.61
N GLN A 230 26.52 -76.46 18.38
CA GLN A 230 25.42 -76.20 17.44
C GLN A 230 24.59 -74.96 17.82
N LYS A 231 24.34 -74.74 19.12
CA LYS A 231 23.67 -73.52 19.61
C LYS A 231 24.51 -72.27 19.37
N SER A 232 25.83 -72.36 19.51
CA SER A 232 26.74 -71.24 19.25
C SER A 232 26.89 -70.92 17.75
N GLU A 233 26.86 -71.95 16.88
CA GLU A 233 26.86 -71.78 15.42
C GLU A 233 25.57 -71.11 14.95
N ALA A 234 24.41 -71.54 15.45
CA ALA A 234 23.13 -70.88 15.16
C ALA A 234 23.10 -69.42 15.67
N ALA A 235 23.68 -69.14 16.84
CA ALA A 235 23.78 -67.78 17.36
C ALA A 235 24.71 -66.90 16.50
N LEU A 236 25.80 -67.47 15.97
CA LEU A 236 26.72 -66.80 15.06
C LEU A 236 26.02 -66.43 13.74
N GLU A 237 25.22 -67.34 13.17
CA GLU A 237 24.45 -67.06 11.94
C GLU A 237 23.44 -65.92 12.14
N VAL A 238 22.74 -65.90 13.28
CA VAL A 238 21.83 -64.81 13.64
C VAL A 238 22.59 -63.48 13.81
N ALA A 239 23.76 -63.50 14.45
CA ALA A 239 24.60 -62.31 14.59
C ALA A 239 25.10 -61.78 13.23
N GLN A 240 25.52 -62.66 12.33
CA GLN A 240 25.94 -62.29 10.97
C GLN A 240 24.76 -61.75 10.13
N ALA A 241 23.56 -62.31 10.31
CA ALA A 241 22.36 -61.79 9.65
C ALA A 241 21.99 -60.39 10.16
N ALA A 242 22.07 -60.16 11.48
CA ALA A 242 21.86 -58.86 12.09
C ALA A 242 22.90 -57.83 11.65
N GLU A 243 24.17 -58.23 11.50
CA GLU A 243 25.24 -57.36 11.00
C GLU A 243 24.99 -56.94 9.54
N ARG A 244 24.62 -57.88 8.66
CA ARG A 244 24.25 -57.57 7.27
C ARG A 244 23.04 -56.64 7.18
N GLN A 245 22.06 -56.81 8.08
CA GLN A 245 20.91 -55.92 8.15
C GLN A 245 21.31 -54.51 8.62
N SER A 246 22.18 -54.41 9.64
CA SER A 246 22.75 -53.13 10.10
C SER A 246 23.52 -52.42 8.99
N GLN A 247 24.34 -53.14 8.23
CA GLN A 247 25.08 -52.60 7.08
C GLN A 247 24.16 -52.08 5.98
N ARG A 248 23.04 -52.76 5.69
CA ARG A 248 22.02 -52.26 4.74
C ARG A 248 21.35 -50.98 5.23
N MET A 249 20.94 -50.94 6.50
CA MET A 249 20.33 -49.76 7.10
C MET A 249 21.32 -48.57 7.13
N ALA A 250 22.60 -48.82 7.38
CA ALA A 250 23.65 -47.81 7.31
C ALA A 250 23.88 -47.31 5.86
N GLY A 251 23.83 -48.20 4.87
CA GLY A 251 23.86 -47.85 3.45
C GLY A 251 22.68 -46.96 3.03
N GLU A 252 21.47 -47.29 3.46
CA GLU A 252 20.28 -46.49 3.20
C GLU A 252 20.33 -45.13 3.90
N ALA A 253 20.81 -45.09 5.15
CA ALA A 253 20.97 -43.84 5.90
C ALA A 253 22.01 -42.92 5.25
N THR A 254 23.12 -43.47 4.76
CA THR A 254 24.15 -42.69 4.05
C THR A 254 23.67 -42.18 2.70
N SER A 255 22.87 -42.97 1.95
CA SER A 255 22.21 -42.50 0.71
C SER A 255 21.26 -41.33 0.99
N LYS A 256 20.38 -41.46 2.01
CA LYS A 256 19.46 -40.38 2.41
C LYS A 256 20.19 -39.14 2.92
N LEU A 257 21.34 -39.30 3.58
CA LEU A 257 22.16 -38.18 4.02
C LEU A 257 22.82 -37.46 2.82
N ALA A 258 23.24 -38.21 1.80
CA ALA A 258 23.74 -37.63 0.55
C ALA A 258 22.64 -36.84 -0.18
N GLU A 259 21.43 -37.39 -0.30
CA GLU A 259 20.27 -36.72 -0.90
C GLU A 259 19.92 -35.42 -0.16
N THR A 260 19.80 -35.47 1.18
CA THR A 260 19.48 -34.26 1.97
C THR A 260 20.61 -33.22 1.91
N SER A 261 21.88 -33.64 1.82
CA SER A 261 23.00 -32.70 1.60
C SER A 261 22.93 -32.02 0.23
N GLN A 262 22.46 -32.72 -0.80
CA GLN A 262 22.30 -32.18 -2.15
C GLN A 262 21.10 -31.22 -2.22
N GLU A 263 20.00 -31.52 -1.52
CA GLU A 263 18.86 -30.61 -1.37
C GLU A 263 19.24 -29.33 -0.59
N LEU A 264 20.02 -29.46 0.48
CA LEU A 264 20.57 -28.32 1.21
C LEU A 264 21.46 -27.44 0.32
N ALA A 265 22.29 -28.03 -0.55
CA ALA A 265 23.09 -27.29 -1.51
C ALA A 265 22.20 -26.52 -2.51
N ARG A 266 21.17 -27.17 -3.07
CA ARG A 266 20.20 -26.51 -3.97
C ARG A 266 19.47 -25.35 -3.29
N CYS A 267 18.98 -25.55 -2.07
CA CYS A 267 18.35 -24.49 -1.27
C CYS A 267 19.32 -23.33 -0.98
N SER A 268 20.61 -23.62 -0.76
CA SER A 268 21.64 -22.60 -0.58
C SER A 268 21.87 -21.77 -1.85
N ASP A 269 21.96 -22.43 -3.00
CA ASP A 269 22.11 -21.77 -4.31
C ASP A 269 20.89 -20.91 -4.64
N GLU A 270 19.67 -21.41 -4.39
CA GLU A 270 18.43 -20.64 -4.54
C GLU A 270 18.42 -19.42 -3.61
N SER A 271 18.84 -19.57 -2.35
CA SER A 271 18.97 -18.45 -1.42
C SER A 271 19.96 -17.40 -1.91
N ALA A 272 21.09 -17.81 -2.50
CA ALA A 272 22.08 -16.89 -3.08
C ALA A 272 21.50 -16.11 -4.28
N VAL A 273 20.70 -16.75 -5.14
CA VAL A 273 20.00 -16.07 -6.23
C VAL A 273 19.01 -15.03 -5.70
N TRP A 274 18.25 -15.35 -4.66
CA TRP A 274 17.33 -14.40 -4.04
C TRP A 274 18.04 -13.22 -3.37
N ARG A 275 19.21 -13.44 -2.76
CA ARG A 275 20.03 -12.35 -2.20
C ARG A 275 20.51 -11.40 -3.29
N ARG A 276 21.02 -11.91 -4.41
CA ARG A 276 21.43 -11.07 -5.56
C ARG A 276 20.27 -10.24 -6.10
N LYS A 277 19.09 -10.86 -6.26
CA LYS A 277 17.88 -10.13 -6.68
C LYS A 277 17.45 -9.04 -5.68
N ALA A 278 17.64 -9.29 -4.39
CA ALA A 278 17.35 -8.30 -3.34
C ALA A 278 18.36 -7.14 -3.35
N GLU A 279 19.65 -7.43 -3.59
CA GLU A 279 20.70 -6.42 -3.76
C GLU A 279 20.44 -5.57 -5.02
N GLU A 280 20.10 -6.18 -6.16
CA GLU A 280 19.72 -5.46 -7.38
C GLU A 280 18.48 -4.56 -7.15
N ALA A 281 17.49 -5.03 -6.41
CA ALA A 281 16.32 -4.23 -6.05
C ALA A 281 16.68 -3.05 -5.12
N ALA A 282 17.61 -3.24 -4.19
CA ALA A 282 18.10 -2.17 -3.32
C ALA A 282 18.86 -1.10 -4.11
N GLU A 283 19.73 -1.49 -5.05
CA GLU A 283 20.43 -0.57 -5.94
C GLU A 283 19.45 0.25 -6.81
N LEU A 284 18.37 -0.38 -7.30
CA LEU A 284 17.34 0.33 -8.06
C LEU A 284 16.58 1.34 -7.19
N LEU A 285 16.31 1.01 -5.92
CA LEU A 285 15.69 1.96 -4.98
C LEU A 285 16.62 3.13 -4.66
N GLU A 286 17.92 2.90 -4.48
CA GLU A 286 18.89 4.01 -4.31
C GLU A 286 18.93 4.91 -5.55
N ARG A 287 18.92 4.34 -6.76
CA ARG A 287 18.88 5.13 -7.99
C ARG A 287 17.58 5.93 -8.13
N LEU A 288 16.44 5.36 -7.75
CA LEU A 288 15.15 6.05 -7.76
C LEU A 288 15.12 7.20 -6.74
N THR A 289 15.61 6.98 -5.52
CA THR A 289 15.66 8.06 -4.51
C THR A 289 16.63 9.18 -4.90
N ALA A 290 17.77 8.85 -5.54
CA ALA A 290 18.65 9.86 -6.12
C ALA A 290 17.98 10.63 -7.27
N ALA A 291 17.21 9.95 -8.12
CA ALA A 291 16.43 10.59 -9.18
C ALA A 291 15.32 11.50 -8.62
N GLU A 292 14.66 11.10 -7.54
CA GLU A 292 13.67 11.92 -6.84
C GLU A 292 14.29 13.17 -6.20
N GLN A 293 15.47 13.02 -5.58
CA GLN A 293 16.21 14.16 -5.01
C GLN A 293 16.66 15.15 -6.09
N THR A 294 17.15 14.67 -7.23
CA THR A 294 17.52 15.54 -8.36
C THR A 294 16.30 16.22 -8.99
N ALA A 295 15.17 15.51 -9.13
CA ALA A 295 13.91 16.10 -9.58
C ALA A 295 13.39 17.17 -8.61
N ALA A 296 13.51 16.94 -7.29
CA ALA A 296 13.14 17.91 -6.27
C ALA A 296 14.01 19.18 -6.32
N LEU A 297 15.33 19.03 -6.53
CA LEU A 297 16.24 20.16 -6.72
C LEU A 297 15.90 20.97 -7.97
N LEU A 298 15.64 20.30 -9.10
CA LEU A 298 15.21 20.97 -10.33
C LEU A 298 13.87 21.69 -10.16
N ALA A 299 12.92 21.09 -9.43
CA ALA A 299 11.65 21.72 -9.12
C ALA A 299 11.82 22.98 -8.24
N GLN A 300 12.74 22.95 -7.27
CA GLN A 300 13.08 24.12 -6.46
C GLN A 300 13.74 25.22 -7.31
N GLN A 301 14.65 24.87 -8.22
CA GLN A 301 15.27 25.82 -9.15
C GLN A 301 14.21 26.50 -10.04
N LEU A 302 13.31 25.72 -10.64
CA LEU A 302 12.21 26.27 -11.45
C LEU A 302 11.25 27.15 -10.64
N GLN A 303 11.04 26.85 -9.35
CA GLN A 303 10.26 27.71 -8.46
C GLN A 303 10.99 29.02 -8.15
N ALA A 304 12.31 28.98 -7.95
CA ALA A 304 13.13 30.18 -7.75
C ALA A 304 13.13 31.06 -9.00
N GLU A 305 13.37 30.49 -10.18
CA GLU A 305 13.31 31.21 -11.47
C GLU A 305 11.92 31.83 -11.72
N ARG A 306 10.84 31.10 -11.40
CA ARG A 306 9.48 31.65 -11.49
C ARG A 306 9.24 32.79 -10.50
N ALA A 307 9.83 32.73 -9.30
CA ALA A 307 9.73 33.81 -8.33
C ALA A 307 10.51 35.05 -8.78
N GLU A 308 11.71 34.86 -9.35
CA GLU A 308 12.51 35.93 -9.94
C GLU A 308 11.78 36.59 -11.12
N LEU A 309 11.22 35.81 -12.05
CA LEU A 309 10.44 36.33 -13.17
C LEU A 309 9.18 37.08 -12.71
N ARG A 310 8.54 36.65 -11.62
CA ARG A 310 7.42 37.38 -11.01
C ARG A 310 7.87 38.70 -10.41
N ALA A 311 8.98 38.71 -9.68
CA ALA A 311 9.55 39.93 -9.11
C ALA A 311 9.94 40.93 -10.21
N GLN A 312 10.57 40.47 -11.29
CA GLN A 312 10.88 41.29 -12.47
C GLN A 312 9.60 41.83 -13.14
N GLY A 313 8.56 41.00 -13.27
CA GLY A 313 7.27 41.42 -13.80
C GLY A 313 6.57 42.46 -12.92
N GLU A 314 6.66 42.34 -11.59
CA GLU A 314 6.15 43.32 -10.63
C GLU A 314 6.95 44.63 -10.67
N GLU A 315 8.28 44.57 -10.79
CA GLU A 315 9.12 45.75 -10.99
C GLU A 315 8.77 46.49 -12.29
N LEU A 316 8.62 45.77 -13.41
CA LEU A 316 8.20 46.34 -14.68
C LEU A 316 6.84 47.03 -14.55
N ARG A 317 5.83 46.35 -13.99
CA ARG A 317 4.51 46.96 -13.71
C ARG A 317 4.61 48.17 -12.79
N SER A 318 5.45 48.14 -11.76
CA SER A 318 5.65 49.28 -10.87
C SER A 318 6.34 50.45 -11.59
N SER A 319 7.19 50.18 -12.58
CA SER A 319 7.86 51.19 -13.39
C SER A 319 6.91 51.79 -14.43
N GLU A 320 6.06 50.97 -15.04
CA GLU A 320 4.98 51.39 -15.95
C GLU A 320 3.94 52.24 -15.21
N LEU A 321 3.52 51.83 -14.00
CA LEU A 321 2.61 52.62 -13.17
C LEU A 321 3.23 53.95 -12.72
N ARG A 322 4.54 53.98 -12.42
CA ARG A 322 5.27 55.22 -12.13
C ARG A 322 5.37 56.13 -13.35
N ALA A 323 5.63 55.57 -14.53
CA ALA A 323 5.66 56.32 -15.78
C ALA A 323 4.26 56.85 -16.16
N ALA A 324 3.21 56.04 -16.00
CA ALA A 324 1.83 56.45 -16.22
C ALA A 324 1.39 57.51 -15.20
N ALA A 325 1.78 57.39 -13.93
CA ALA A 325 1.52 58.42 -12.92
C ALA A 325 2.28 59.72 -13.21
N ALA A 326 3.52 59.64 -13.72
CA ALA A 326 4.28 60.81 -14.14
C ALA A 326 3.67 61.48 -15.39
N ALA A 327 3.19 60.69 -16.35
CA ALA A 327 2.47 61.19 -17.52
C ALA A 327 1.13 61.85 -17.11
N ALA A 328 0.35 61.22 -16.25
CA ALA A 328 -0.88 61.79 -15.71
C ALA A 328 -0.63 63.06 -14.88
N ALA A 329 0.48 63.12 -14.13
CA ALA A 329 0.89 64.33 -13.40
C ALA A 329 1.34 65.45 -14.35
N ALA A 330 1.98 65.13 -15.48
CA ALA A 330 2.33 66.09 -16.52
C ALA A 330 1.06 66.62 -17.23
N GLU A 331 0.12 65.74 -17.58
CA GLU A 331 -1.17 66.11 -18.14
C GLU A 331 -2.01 66.95 -17.15
N ALA A 332 -1.97 66.63 -15.85
CA ALA A 332 -2.62 67.43 -14.82
C ALA A 332 -1.92 68.79 -14.60
N ALA A 333 -0.60 68.87 -14.77
CA ALA A 333 0.12 70.14 -14.72
C ALA A 333 -0.21 71.03 -15.93
N GLU A 334 -0.30 70.45 -17.13
CA GLU A 334 -0.77 71.13 -18.35
C GLU A 334 -2.24 71.56 -18.24
N ALA A 335 -3.10 70.71 -17.68
CA ALA A 335 -4.50 71.05 -17.39
C ALA A 335 -4.63 72.15 -16.32
N SER A 336 -3.78 72.16 -15.30
CA SER A 336 -3.75 73.22 -14.27
C SER A 336 -3.23 74.54 -14.83
N ALA A 337 -2.29 74.50 -15.79
CA ALA A 337 -1.82 75.68 -16.51
C ALA A 337 -2.89 76.21 -17.48
N ALA A 338 -3.69 75.32 -18.08
CA ALA A 338 -4.85 75.68 -18.89
C ALA A 338 -6.03 76.22 -18.05
N GLU A 339 -6.28 75.68 -16.85
CA GLU A 339 -7.29 76.18 -15.91
C GLU A 339 -6.89 77.51 -15.27
N ALA A 340 -5.60 77.73 -14.98
CA ALA A 340 -5.09 79.03 -14.52
C ALA A 340 -5.27 80.13 -15.59
N ALA A 341 -5.26 79.78 -16.88
CA ALA A 341 -5.59 80.68 -17.99
C ALA A 341 -7.11 80.89 -18.18
N ALA A 342 -7.95 79.95 -17.72
CA ALA A 342 -9.41 80.01 -17.84
C ALA A 342 -10.13 80.60 -16.60
N CYS A 343 -9.44 80.81 -15.48
CA CYS A 343 -10.01 81.34 -14.23
C CYS A 343 -10.23 82.87 -14.21
N ALA A 344 -10.60 83.45 -15.36
CA ALA A 344 -11.07 84.83 -15.47
C ALA A 344 -12.33 84.96 -16.35
N ALA A 345 -13.25 83.99 -16.29
CA ALA A 345 -14.67 84.19 -16.67
C ALA A 345 -15.54 83.02 -16.17
N ASP A 346 -16.74 83.36 -15.72
CA ASP A 346 -17.92 82.49 -15.58
C ASP A 346 -17.97 81.50 -14.41
N GLY A 347 -18.27 82.05 -13.22
CA GLY A 347 -18.76 81.30 -12.05
C GLY A 347 -20.17 80.73 -12.22
N ASP A 348 -20.99 81.26 -13.15
CA ASP A 348 -22.42 80.92 -13.22
C ASP A 348 -22.76 79.82 -14.24
N ARG A 349 -21.86 79.49 -15.19
CA ARG A 349 -22.05 78.37 -16.13
C ARG A 349 -21.63 77.02 -15.54
N ARG A 350 -20.78 77.01 -14.51
CA ARG A 350 -20.24 75.79 -13.89
C ARG A 350 -21.27 75.02 -13.06
N ALA A 351 -22.26 75.69 -12.47
CA ALA A 351 -23.31 75.01 -11.71
C ALA A 351 -24.32 74.27 -12.61
N ALA A 352 -24.67 74.83 -13.78
CA ALA A 352 -25.53 74.18 -14.76
C ALA A 352 -24.80 73.05 -15.52
N ALA A 353 -23.54 73.29 -15.92
CA ALA A 353 -22.71 72.27 -16.55
C ALA A 353 -22.35 71.12 -15.59
N ALA A 354 -22.16 71.37 -14.29
CA ALA A 354 -21.94 70.32 -13.29
C ALA A 354 -23.19 69.45 -13.07
N ALA A 355 -24.39 70.03 -13.16
CA ALA A 355 -25.65 69.28 -13.07
C ALA A 355 -25.89 68.42 -14.33
N GLU A 356 -25.58 68.92 -15.53
CA GLU A 356 -25.65 68.15 -16.78
C GLU A 356 -24.55 67.07 -16.84
N LEU A 357 -23.34 67.35 -16.33
CA LEU A 357 -22.27 66.35 -16.25
C LEU A 357 -22.60 65.27 -15.20
N ALA A 358 -23.19 65.63 -14.07
CA ALA A 358 -23.67 64.68 -13.07
C ALA A 358 -24.79 63.78 -13.62
N ALA A 359 -25.75 64.35 -14.36
CA ALA A 359 -26.80 63.58 -15.02
C ALA A 359 -26.27 62.69 -16.16
N ALA A 360 -25.26 63.15 -16.91
CA ALA A 360 -24.59 62.37 -17.95
C ALA A 360 -23.71 61.25 -17.36
N VAL A 361 -23.11 61.48 -16.19
CA VAL A 361 -22.37 60.46 -15.43
C VAL A 361 -23.34 59.44 -14.84
N GLU A 362 -24.46 59.84 -14.24
CA GLU A 362 -25.52 58.92 -13.80
C GLU A 362 -26.09 58.11 -14.97
N ALA A 363 -26.33 58.71 -16.13
CA ALA A 363 -26.80 58.01 -17.33
C ALA A 363 -25.78 57.00 -17.89
N ARG A 364 -24.48 57.22 -17.69
CA ARG A 364 -23.41 56.28 -18.04
C ARG A 364 -23.12 55.23 -16.96
N CYS A 365 -23.34 55.57 -15.69
CA CYS A 365 -23.14 54.67 -14.55
C CYS A 365 -24.31 53.69 -14.37
N ALA A 366 -25.55 54.09 -14.64
CA ALA A 366 -26.73 53.23 -14.53
C ALA A 366 -26.63 51.87 -15.27
N PRO A 367 -26.17 51.79 -16.55
CA PRO A 367 -25.99 50.50 -17.22
C PRO A 367 -24.84 49.67 -16.61
N LEU A 368 -23.76 50.32 -16.14
CA LEU A 368 -22.63 49.64 -15.50
C LEU A 368 -23.00 49.10 -14.10
N GLU A 369 -23.85 49.81 -13.36
CA GLU A 369 -24.39 49.36 -12.09
C GLU A 369 -25.37 48.20 -12.27
N ALA A 370 -26.18 48.22 -13.35
CA ALA A 370 -27.04 47.10 -13.72
C ALA A 370 -26.25 45.86 -14.14
N GLU A 371 -25.14 46.03 -14.89
CA GLU A 371 -24.22 44.93 -15.21
C GLU A 371 -23.47 44.40 -13.97
N ALA A 372 -23.06 45.30 -13.08
CA ALA A 372 -22.45 44.90 -11.81
C ALA A 372 -23.45 44.14 -10.92
N GLN A 373 -24.74 44.53 -10.90
CA GLN A 373 -25.78 43.80 -10.20
C GLN A 373 -26.04 42.42 -10.81
N ARG A 374 -26.14 42.32 -12.14
CA ARG A 374 -26.26 41.03 -12.84
C ARG A 374 -25.07 40.11 -12.55
N SER A 375 -23.84 40.62 -12.58
CA SER A 375 -22.65 39.83 -12.25
C SER A 375 -22.63 39.35 -10.80
N ARG A 376 -23.22 40.11 -9.86
CA ARG A 376 -23.38 39.71 -8.46
C ARG A 376 -24.45 38.65 -8.30
N GLU A 377 -25.56 38.75 -9.03
CA GLU A 377 -26.62 37.74 -9.06
C GLU A 377 -26.10 36.42 -9.67
N GLU A 378 -25.43 36.48 -10.82
CA GLU A 378 -24.78 35.32 -11.44
C GLU A 378 -23.72 34.69 -10.53
N ALA A 379 -22.93 35.50 -9.81
CA ALA A 379 -21.97 34.99 -8.83
C ALA A 379 -22.66 34.33 -7.62
N GLN A 380 -23.81 34.83 -7.19
CA GLN A 380 -24.60 34.23 -6.11
C GLN A 380 -25.25 32.92 -6.57
N GLU A 381 -25.79 32.85 -7.78
CA GLU A 381 -26.33 31.63 -8.38
C GLU A 381 -25.22 30.58 -8.54
N ALA A 382 -24.05 30.95 -9.08
CA ALA A 382 -22.90 30.05 -9.18
C ALA A 382 -22.43 29.54 -7.80
N GLN A 383 -22.50 30.37 -6.76
CA GLN A 383 -22.21 29.93 -5.38
C GLN A 383 -23.27 28.97 -4.84
N GLN A 384 -24.55 29.18 -5.16
CA GLN A 384 -25.63 28.28 -4.75
C GLN A 384 -25.53 26.93 -5.48
N GLU A 385 -25.26 26.92 -6.78
CA GLU A 385 -24.99 25.70 -7.56
C GLU A 385 -23.76 24.95 -7.02
N ALA A 386 -22.68 25.66 -6.70
CA ALA A 386 -21.49 25.05 -6.12
C ALA A 386 -21.78 24.43 -4.74
N ARG A 387 -22.65 25.03 -3.93
CA ARG A 387 -23.12 24.46 -2.66
C ARG A 387 -23.99 23.22 -2.90
N GLN A 388 -24.91 23.25 -3.85
CA GLN A 388 -25.75 22.10 -4.20
C GLN A 388 -24.90 20.92 -4.69
N ARG A 389 -23.95 21.15 -5.60
CA ARG A 389 -23.02 20.11 -6.07
C ARG A 389 -22.17 19.50 -4.96
N ARG A 390 -21.80 20.30 -3.94
CA ARG A 390 -21.11 19.77 -2.74
C ARG A 390 -22.01 18.85 -1.92
N LEU A 391 -23.27 19.24 -1.71
CA LEU A 391 -24.24 18.41 -1.00
C LEU A 391 -24.56 17.11 -1.75
N GLU A 392 -24.67 17.16 -3.09
CA GLU A 392 -24.84 15.97 -3.93
C GLU A 392 -23.61 15.05 -3.89
N ALA A 393 -22.40 15.63 -3.92
CA ALA A 393 -21.15 14.88 -3.78
C ALA A 393 -21.02 14.23 -2.38
N GLU A 394 -21.50 14.89 -1.33
CA GLU A 394 -21.56 14.31 0.02
C GLU A 394 -22.62 13.21 0.11
N ALA A 395 -23.80 13.39 -0.48
CA ALA A 395 -24.85 12.38 -0.53
C ALA A 395 -24.39 11.11 -1.27
N THR A 396 -23.70 11.26 -2.40
CA THR A 396 -23.12 10.11 -3.14
C THR A 396 -22.02 9.41 -2.35
N ARG A 397 -21.16 10.15 -1.63
CA ARG A 397 -20.19 9.54 -0.70
C ARG A 397 -20.87 8.75 0.41
N MET A 398 -21.92 9.30 1.01
CA MET A 398 -22.69 8.61 2.06
C MET A 398 -23.36 7.34 1.52
N ALA A 399 -23.92 7.39 0.32
CA ALA A 399 -24.49 6.21 -0.35
C ALA A 399 -23.43 5.11 -0.59
N HIS A 400 -22.21 5.48 -1.00
CA HIS A 400 -21.12 4.52 -1.12
C HIS A 400 -20.70 3.92 0.23
N TYR A 401 -20.62 4.72 1.30
CA TYR A 401 -20.35 4.20 2.63
C TYR A 401 -21.43 3.23 3.14
N GLU A 402 -22.70 3.48 2.81
CA GLU A 402 -23.80 2.58 3.14
C GLU A 402 -23.70 1.27 2.35
N GLN A 403 -23.41 1.35 1.04
CA GLN A 403 -23.15 0.17 0.21
C GLN A 403 -21.97 -0.65 0.74
N ASP A 404 -20.84 -0.02 1.10
CA ASP A 404 -19.68 -0.72 1.65
C ASP A 404 -19.99 -1.39 2.99
N ARG A 405 -20.78 -0.74 3.86
CA ARG A 405 -21.26 -1.35 5.10
C ARG A 405 -22.18 -2.54 4.84
N GLU A 406 -23.04 -2.47 3.83
CA GLU A 406 -23.89 -3.61 3.44
C GLU A 406 -23.05 -4.76 2.89
N VAL A 407 -22.07 -4.47 2.02
CA VAL A 407 -21.11 -5.47 1.52
C VAL A 407 -20.35 -6.10 2.69
N GLN A 408 -19.92 -5.31 3.66
CA GLN A 408 -19.25 -5.83 4.85
C GLN A 408 -20.19 -6.74 5.68
N ARG A 409 -21.44 -6.33 5.92
CA ARG A 409 -22.45 -7.17 6.59
C ARG A 409 -22.70 -8.47 5.84
N LEU A 410 -22.72 -8.44 4.50
CA LEU A 410 -22.89 -9.64 3.68
C LEU A 410 -21.67 -10.55 3.75
N ARG A 411 -20.44 -10.00 3.75
CA ARG A 411 -19.20 -10.76 3.95
C ARG A 411 -19.16 -11.42 5.32
N GLU A 412 -19.53 -10.70 6.38
CA GLU A 412 -19.62 -11.25 7.75
C GLU A 412 -20.66 -12.38 7.85
N ARG A 413 -21.82 -12.23 7.19
CA ARG A 413 -22.83 -13.30 7.10
C ARG A 413 -22.32 -14.53 6.35
N LEU A 414 -21.64 -14.33 5.22
CA LEU A 414 -21.03 -15.42 4.47
C LEU A 414 -19.95 -16.13 5.28
N ALA A 415 -19.10 -15.38 5.99
CA ALA A 415 -18.07 -15.95 6.87
C ALA A 415 -18.69 -16.79 8.00
N ALA A 416 -19.76 -16.30 8.63
CA ALA A 416 -20.49 -17.04 9.65
C ALA A 416 -21.13 -18.33 9.09
N GLN A 417 -21.70 -18.27 7.88
CA GLN A 417 -22.23 -19.45 7.18
C GLN A 417 -21.13 -20.46 6.82
N THR A 418 -19.94 -20.01 6.41
CA THR A 418 -18.81 -20.91 6.13
C THR A 418 -18.29 -21.57 7.39
N GLU A 419 -18.16 -20.84 8.51
CA GLU A 419 -17.77 -21.43 9.80
C GLU A 419 -18.78 -22.48 10.26
N GLU A 420 -20.07 -22.28 10.02
CA GLU A 420 -21.09 -23.27 10.34
C GLU A 420 -21.04 -24.50 9.45
N LEU A 421 -20.80 -24.33 8.15
CA LEU A 421 -20.57 -25.46 7.25
C LEU A 421 -19.35 -26.27 7.69
N GLU A 422 -18.25 -25.60 8.05
CA GLU A 422 -17.06 -26.25 8.61
C GLU A 422 -17.38 -26.99 9.92
N ARG A 423 -18.16 -26.39 10.83
CA ARG A 423 -18.61 -27.07 12.07
C ARG A 423 -19.46 -28.30 11.78
N LEU A 424 -20.41 -28.21 10.84
CA LEU A 424 -21.25 -29.34 10.44
C LEU A 424 -20.43 -30.44 9.74
N GLN A 425 -19.47 -30.07 8.89
CA GLN A 425 -18.52 -31.00 8.28
C GLN A 425 -17.64 -31.68 9.33
N THR A 426 -17.19 -30.95 10.35
CA THR A 426 -16.41 -31.49 11.46
C THR A 426 -17.25 -32.45 12.31
N LEU A 427 -18.51 -32.11 12.59
CA LEU A 427 -19.48 -32.99 13.27
C LEU A 427 -19.72 -34.29 12.50
N LEU A 428 -19.85 -34.21 11.17
CA LEU A 428 -19.93 -35.38 10.29
C LEU A 428 -18.63 -36.22 10.35
N ALA A 429 -17.46 -35.57 10.26
CA ALA A 429 -16.17 -36.26 10.30
C ALA A 429 -15.87 -36.93 11.64
N MET A 430 -16.42 -36.42 12.75
CA MET A 430 -16.32 -37.02 14.08
C MET A 430 -17.33 -38.16 14.33
N GLY A 431 -18.10 -38.56 13.30
CA GLY A 431 -19.06 -39.66 13.40
C GLY A 431 -20.37 -39.29 14.09
N GLY A 432 -20.73 -38.00 14.10
CA GLY A 432 -22.06 -37.57 14.52
C GLY A 432 -23.15 -38.24 13.68
N SER A 433 -24.27 -38.62 14.32
CA SER A 433 -25.39 -39.21 13.57
C SER A 433 -25.99 -38.18 12.62
N PHE A 434 -26.61 -38.63 11.53
CA PHE A 434 -27.28 -37.74 10.58
C PHE A 434 -28.34 -36.87 11.27
N ASP A 435 -28.99 -37.40 12.31
CA ASP A 435 -29.98 -36.69 13.11
C ASP A 435 -29.36 -35.57 13.96
N ASP A 436 -28.15 -35.74 14.48
CA ASP A 436 -27.42 -34.71 15.23
C ASP A 436 -26.97 -33.54 14.33
N VAL A 437 -26.56 -33.86 13.10
CA VAL A 437 -26.16 -32.87 12.08
C VAL A 437 -27.39 -32.09 11.60
N ALA A 438 -28.51 -32.79 11.38
CA ALA A 438 -29.79 -32.15 11.03
C ALA A 438 -30.30 -31.25 12.17
N ALA A 439 -30.21 -31.69 13.43
CA ALA A 439 -30.59 -30.89 14.59
C ALA A 439 -29.71 -29.63 14.74
N ALA A 440 -28.38 -29.76 14.57
CA ALA A 440 -27.45 -28.64 14.62
C ALA A 440 -27.67 -27.63 13.48
N ALA A 441 -27.90 -28.10 12.25
CA ALA A 441 -28.22 -27.26 11.09
C ALA A 441 -29.55 -26.51 11.29
N THR A 442 -30.56 -27.19 11.85
CA THR A 442 -31.87 -26.58 12.13
C THR A 442 -31.77 -25.52 13.24
N ALA A 443 -30.99 -25.79 14.29
CA ALA A 443 -30.72 -24.82 15.36
C ALA A 443 -29.99 -23.57 14.84
N ALA A 444 -28.97 -23.75 13.99
CA ALA A 444 -28.26 -22.65 13.35
C ALA A 444 -29.19 -21.81 12.46
N ALA A 445 -29.99 -22.44 11.61
CA ALA A 445 -30.96 -21.75 10.75
C ALA A 445 -31.98 -20.90 11.55
N THR A 446 -32.44 -21.40 12.71
CA THR A 446 -33.33 -20.63 13.59
C THR A 446 -32.66 -19.45 14.31
N ALA A 447 -31.33 -19.47 14.47
CA ALA A 447 -30.58 -18.36 15.03
C ALA A 447 -30.46 -17.17 14.07
N TYR A 448 -30.32 -17.40 12.75
CA TYR A 448 -30.25 -16.32 11.74
C TYR A 448 -31.58 -15.63 11.44
N LEU A 449 -32.70 -16.28 11.71
CA LEU A 449 -34.04 -15.70 11.53
C LEU A 449 -34.46 -14.79 12.69
N ARG A 450 -33.65 -14.65 13.74
CA ARG A 450 -33.90 -13.66 14.79
C ARG A 450 -33.41 -12.28 14.32
N PRO A 451 -34.29 -11.28 14.16
CA PRO A 451 -33.86 -9.94 13.82
C PRO A 451 -32.96 -9.39 14.94
N PRO A 452 -31.89 -8.63 14.61
CA PRO A 452 -31.04 -8.01 15.61
C PRO A 452 -31.92 -7.12 16.50
N ARG A 453 -31.88 -7.35 17.82
CA ARG A 453 -32.54 -6.48 18.80
C ARG A 453 -32.04 -5.06 18.55
N ARG A 454 -32.93 -4.18 18.08
CA ARG A 454 -32.71 -2.74 18.03
C ARG A 454 -32.27 -2.30 19.43
N ILE A 455 -31.04 -1.83 19.54
CA ILE A 455 -30.60 -1.01 20.67
C ILE A 455 -31.42 0.28 20.56
N ARG A 456 -32.56 0.30 21.23
CA ARG A 456 -33.38 1.49 21.45
C ARG A 456 -32.75 2.29 22.59
N ASP A 457 -32.48 3.54 22.29
CA ASP A 457 -32.55 4.70 23.19
C ASP A 457 -31.58 4.70 24.40
N GLN A 458 -30.36 5.17 24.18
CA GLN A 458 -29.65 5.96 25.19
C GLN A 458 -29.77 7.44 24.82
N PRO A 459 -30.29 8.30 25.72
CA PRO A 459 -30.39 9.72 25.44
C PRO A 459 -28.98 10.33 25.38
N VAL A 460 -28.69 10.96 24.25
CA VAL A 460 -27.54 11.85 24.07
C VAL A 460 -27.69 12.97 25.08
N ARG A 461 -26.81 13.02 26.08
CA ARG A 461 -26.62 14.20 26.91
C ARG A 461 -26.08 15.31 26.01
N GLU A 462 -26.91 16.32 25.78
CA GLU A 462 -26.51 17.63 25.30
C GLU A 462 -25.34 18.14 26.16
N LYS A 463 -24.17 18.30 25.54
CA LYS A 463 -23.08 19.08 26.10
C LYS A 463 -23.07 20.41 25.39
N GLU A 464 -23.25 21.44 26.22
CA GLU A 464 -23.28 22.85 25.90
C GLU A 464 -22.15 23.27 24.96
N VAL A 465 -22.55 24.10 24.00
CA VAL A 465 -21.67 24.90 23.16
C VAL A 465 -20.88 25.87 24.04
N THR A 466 -19.55 25.76 24.01
CA THR A 466 -18.67 26.91 24.24
C THR A 466 -17.68 27.02 23.07
N PRO A 467 -17.46 28.23 22.53
CA PRO A 467 -16.59 28.42 21.37
C PRO A 467 -15.14 28.68 21.83
N ARG A 468 -14.19 28.11 21.08
CA ARG A 468 -12.87 28.66 20.67
C ARG A 468 -11.74 27.62 20.68
N GLY A 469 -11.32 27.28 19.47
CA GLY A 469 -9.93 27.23 18.99
C GLY A 469 -8.85 26.53 19.84
N ARG A 470 -8.45 25.33 19.40
CA ARG A 470 -7.07 24.96 18.99
C ARG A 470 -7.02 23.45 18.64
N PRO A 471 -6.25 23.03 17.62
CA PRO A 471 -6.13 21.62 17.26
C PRO A 471 -5.21 20.87 18.22
N ALA A 472 -5.68 19.75 18.76
CA ALA A 472 -4.90 18.84 19.60
C ALA A 472 -4.17 17.81 18.72
N LEU A 473 -2.87 17.68 18.95
CA LEU A 473 -1.97 16.65 18.39
C LEU A 473 -2.32 15.26 18.95
N PRO A 474 -1.98 14.16 18.23
CA PRO A 474 -2.22 12.79 18.69
C PRO A 474 -1.26 12.37 19.83
N PRO A 475 -1.66 11.42 20.69
CA PRO A 475 -0.89 11.05 21.87
C PRO A 475 0.36 10.24 21.51
N SER A 476 1.48 10.62 22.11
CA SER A 476 2.76 9.93 22.05
C SER A 476 2.73 8.61 22.84
N VAL A 477 3.33 7.59 22.25
CA VAL A 477 3.54 6.25 22.81
C VAL A 477 4.42 6.35 24.05
N GLY A 478 3.85 6.06 25.22
CA GLY A 478 4.59 5.96 26.48
C GLY A 478 5.49 4.72 26.50
N ARG A 479 6.81 4.92 26.41
CA ARG A 479 7.80 3.95 26.86
C ARG A 479 7.70 3.82 28.38
N ARG A 480 7.40 2.62 28.88
CA ARG A 480 7.74 2.23 30.26
C ARG A 480 8.98 1.34 30.23
N ALA A 481 10.09 1.91 30.67
CA ALA A 481 11.19 1.17 31.26
C ALA A 481 10.78 0.78 32.68
N ALA A 482 10.96 -0.48 33.06
CA ALA A 482 10.94 -0.91 34.45
C ALA A 482 12.24 -1.69 34.72
N SER A 483 12.92 -1.23 35.76
CA SER A 483 14.21 -1.66 36.31
C SER A 483 14.10 -3.01 37.05
N PRO A 484 15.20 -3.76 37.23
CA PRO A 484 15.25 -5.03 37.95
C PRO A 484 15.50 -4.83 39.45
N CYS A 485 15.10 -5.81 40.29
CA CYS A 485 15.75 -6.22 41.54
C CYS A 485 15.02 -7.46 42.15
N ASP A 486 15.75 -8.58 42.20
CA ASP A 486 16.01 -9.49 43.32
C ASP A 486 14.91 -10.10 44.23
N ASN A 487 14.94 -11.44 44.24
CA ASN A 487 14.97 -12.37 45.39
C ASN A 487 13.65 -12.91 46.03
N PRO A 488 13.67 -14.07 46.74
CA PRO A 488 13.56 -15.41 46.14
C PRO A 488 12.53 -16.31 46.88
N LEU A 489 12.51 -17.62 46.53
CA LEU A 489 11.89 -18.74 47.28
C LEU A 489 10.36 -18.90 47.25
N ALA A 490 9.88 -19.80 46.39
CA ALA A 490 8.88 -20.81 46.74
C ALA A 490 8.71 -21.84 45.60
N LEU A 491 9.11 -23.09 45.87
CA LEU A 491 8.58 -24.31 45.24
C LEU A 491 7.71 -25.02 46.29
N PRO A 492 6.90 -26.04 45.97
CA PRO A 492 6.40 -26.49 44.65
C PRO A 492 4.87 -26.75 44.66
N GLN A 493 4.21 -26.71 43.50
CA GLN A 493 2.98 -27.49 43.31
C GLN A 493 2.97 -28.18 41.94
N VAL A 494 2.91 -29.50 42.02
CA VAL A 494 2.75 -30.47 40.94
C VAL A 494 1.35 -30.35 40.33
N PRO A 495 1.21 -30.38 38.99
CA PRO A 495 -0.03 -30.84 38.38
C PRO A 495 0.13 -32.24 37.77
N ARG A 496 -0.95 -32.99 37.94
CA ARG A 496 -1.17 -34.38 37.60
C ARG A 496 -1.10 -34.63 36.08
N ARG A 497 -0.58 -35.80 35.71
CA ARG A 497 -0.75 -36.43 34.40
C ARG A 497 -2.24 -36.58 34.05
N PRO A 498 -2.62 -36.41 32.77
CA PRO A 498 -3.67 -37.20 32.17
C PRO A 498 -3.11 -38.30 31.28
N SER A 499 -3.90 -39.35 31.20
CA SER A 499 -3.69 -40.65 30.59
C SER A 499 -3.39 -40.62 29.08
N SER A 500 -2.40 -41.42 28.70
CA SER A 500 -2.21 -42.01 27.38
C SER A 500 -3.46 -42.76 26.92
N LYS A 501 -4.12 -42.27 25.85
CA LYS A 501 -4.97 -43.10 24.99
C LYS A 501 -4.26 -43.27 23.65
N SER A 502 -3.81 -44.49 23.43
CA SER A 502 -3.38 -45.03 22.14
C SER A 502 -4.54 -44.91 21.14
N GLN A 503 -4.32 -44.20 20.03
CA GLN A 503 -5.09 -44.40 18.80
C GLN A 503 -4.12 -44.69 17.66
N ARG A 504 -4.26 -45.90 17.13
CA ARG A 504 -3.69 -46.36 15.87
C ARG A 504 -4.24 -45.49 14.74
N THR A 505 -3.37 -45.00 13.87
CA THR A 505 -3.75 -44.53 12.53
C THR A 505 -3.79 -45.72 11.56
N PRO A 506 -4.77 -45.81 10.65
CA PRO A 506 -4.68 -46.68 9.49
C PRO A 506 -3.90 -45.95 8.38
N SER A 507 -3.04 -46.71 7.73
CA SER A 507 -2.22 -46.34 6.57
C SER A 507 -3.11 -45.97 5.37
N PHE A 508 -2.83 -44.82 4.76
CA PHE A 508 -3.27 -44.46 3.41
C PHE A 508 -2.50 -45.29 2.37
N ALA A 509 -3.22 -46.00 1.49
CA ALA A 509 -2.72 -46.45 0.19
C ALA A 509 -2.85 -45.26 -0.79
N SER A 510 -1.75 -44.74 -1.34
CA SER A 510 -1.10 -45.19 -2.58
C SER A 510 -2.02 -45.05 -3.81
N THR A 511 -2.01 -43.86 -4.41
CA THR A 511 -2.38 -43.64 -5.82
C THR A 511 -1.10 -43.49 -6.63
N ALA A 512 -0.86 -44.45 -7.52
CA ALA A 512 0.13 -44.38 -8.58
C ALA A 512 -0.31 -43.39 -9.68
N PRO A 513 0.61 -42.81 -10.45
CA PRO A 513 0.32 -42.34 -11.80
C PRO A 513 0.84 -43.31 -12.85
N ASP A 514 -0.01 -43.53 -13.85
CA ASP A 514 0.22 -44.26 -15.09
C ASP A 514 1.38 -43.67 -15.92
N GLU A 515 2.24 -44.56 -16.42
CA GLU A 515 3.05 -44.33 -17.61
C GLU A 515 2.25 -44.77 -18.84
N GLU A 516 1.83 -43.83 -19.69
CA GLU A 516 1.49 -44.15 -21.08
C GLU A 516 2.54 -43.54 -22.01
N ARG A 517 3.31 -44.44 -22.63
CA ARG A 517 3.99 -44.24 -23.90
C ARG A 517 3.10 -44.79 -25.02
N ALA A 518 2.59 -43.90 -25.86
CA ALA A 518 2.42 -44.08 -27.31
C ALA A 518 2.07 -42.72 -27.93
#